data_AF-A0A975LIM0-F1
#
_entry.id   AF-A0A975LIM0-F1
#
_cell.length_a   1.000
_cell.length_b   1.000
_cell.length_c   1.000
_cell.angle_alpha   90.00
_cell.angle_beta   90.00
_cell.angle_gamma   90.00
#
_symmetry.space_group_name_H-M   'P 1'
#
loop_
_entity.id
_entity.type
_entity.pdbx_description
1 polymer ?
#
loop_
_entity_poly.entity_id
_entity_poly.type
_entity_poly.pdbx_seq_one_letter_code
_entity_poly.pdbx_strand_id
1 'polypeptide(L)'
;MNCEKQYLLIRILNRLLTKGYSLLEAIEMMKNIDTKITRQMKEMLETGNLLSTVFKRLKFKRFVYETIQVGERSNKLNEVITLIEGHFDFYLKFKKQINKVLLYPLILFIFALICFEMIRINLYPVIKTLLGDYAIGQNDLLIFLSFNLLKCIALFLFVISLICKFYNSLSNLLPLMKIYRSLTLSKHLEVLLMCGNSLEEALIILKNSFNPITYRLDTFELSLLDDKKVGSFCPYPLAFIQYFKLGMKSNDIIGALQDYVYIYDEILFDKLTKITYYVQFSLFSLLSINIFLIYYIVMIPMLQISNKI
;
A
#
# COMPACT_ATOMS: atom_id res chain seq x y z
N MET A 1 6.46 -8.83 -17.04
CA MET A 1 5.13 -8.33 -17.47
C MET A 1 4.57 -7.39 -16.40
N ASN A 2 3.93 -6.27 -16.76
CA ASN A 2 3.32 -5.33 -15.79
C ASN A 2 2.15 -5.99 -15.03
N CYS A 3 1.91 -5.56 -13.79
CA CYS A 3 0.85 -6.05 -12.90
C CYS A 3 -0.55 -5.86 -13.48
N GLU A 4 -0.83 -4.72 -14.13
CA GLU A 4 -2.14 -4.44 -14.74
C GLU A 4 -2.44 -5.38 -15.89
N LYS A 5 -1.42 -5.74 -16.67
CA LYS A 5 -1.53 -6.71 -17.76
C LYS A 5 -1.75 -8.13 -17.23
N GLN A 6 -1.06 -8.52 -16.16
CA GLN A 6 -1.30 -9.79 -15.48
C GLN A 6 -2.75 -9.88 -14.97
N TYR A 7 -3.23 -8.81 -14.32
CA TYR A 7 -4.61 -8.71 -13.84
C TYR A 7 -5.62 -8.85 -14.98
N LEU A 8 -5.43 -8.13 -16.09
CA LEU A 8 -6.34 -8.20 -17.23
C LEU A 8 -6.46 -9.62 -17.79
N LEU A 9 -5.33 -10.31 -17.95
CA LEU A 9 -5.30 -11.70 -18.42
C LEU A 9 -6.02 -12.64 -17.45
N ILE A 10 -5.73 -12.55 -16.15
CA ILE A 10 -6.40 -13.37 -15.11
C ILE A 10 -7.90 -13.09 -15.08
N ARG A 11 -8.32 -11.83 -15.13
CA ARG A 11 -9.72 -11.43 -15.08
C ARG A 11 -10.52 -11.97 -16.27
N ILE A 12 -9.95 -11.89 -17.47
CA ILE A 12 -10.62 -12.41 -18.67
C ILE A 12 -10.64 -13.94 -18.65
N LEU A 13 -9.53 -14.57 -18.27
CA LEU A 13 -9.47 -16.02 -18.08
C LEU A 13 -10.54 -16.48 -17.07
N ASN A 14 -10.63 -15.83 -15.91
CA ASN A 14 -11.63 -16.17 -14.89
C ASN A 14 -13.05 -16.05 -15.42
N ARG A 15 -13.37 -14.94 -16.10
CA ARG A 15 -14.69 -14.71 -16.71
C ARG A 15 -15.09 -15.75 -17.74
N LEU A 16 -14.12 -16.30 -18.47
CA LEU A 16 -14.38 -17.34 -19.46
C LEU A 16 -14.55 -18.70 -18.78
N LEU A 17 -13.67 -19.05 -17.85
CA LEU A 17 -13.79 -20.32 -17.11
C LEU A 17 -15.08 -20.40 -16.29
N THR A 18 -15.47 -19.30 -15.62
CA THR A 18 -16.75 -19.21 -14.87
C THR A 18 -17.99 -19.33 -15.77
N LYS A 19 -17.87 -19.04 -17.07
CA LYS A 19 -18.92 -19.25 -18.07
C LYS A 19 -18.92 -20.67 -18.66
N GLY A 20 -18.01 -21.53 -18.24
CA GLY A 20 -17.92 -22.93 -18.68
C GLY A 20 -17.07 -23.17 -19.92
N TYR A 21 -16.37 -22.16 -20.44
CA TYR A 21 -15.39 -22.39 -21.51
C TYR A 21 -14.22 -23.23 -21.00
N SER A 22 -13.70 -24.13 -21.82
CA SER A 22 -12.48 -24.86 -21.52
C SER A 22 -11.26 -23.92 -21.47
N LEU A 23 -10.18 -24.35 -20.80
CA LEU A 23 -8.95 -23.55 -20.67
C LEU A 23 -8.35 -23.15 -22.03
N LEU A 24 -8.35 -24.07 -22.99
CA LEU A 24 -7.82 -23.82 -24.34
C LEU A 24 -8.70 -22.84 -25.13
N GLU A 25 -10.03 -23.02 -25.09
CA GLU A 25 -10.99 -22.08 -25.70
C GLU A 25 -10.84 -20.68 -25.09
N ALA A 26 -10.73 -20.60 -23.76
CA ALA A 26 -10.56 -19.33 -23.09
C ALA A 26 -9.29 -18.60 -23.54
N ILE A 27 -8.18 -19.32 -23.70
CA ILE A 27 -6.90 -18.76 -24.17
C ILE A 27 -6.98 -18.33 -25.64
N GLU A 28 -7.69 -19.08 -26.46
CA GLU A 28 -7.94 -18.73 -27.86
C GLU A 28 -8.79 -17.46 -27.99
N MET A 29 -9.84 -17.31 -27.18
CA MET A 29 -10.66 -16.09 -27.13
C MET A 29 -9.86 -14.87 -26.61
N MET A 30 -8.85 -15.09 -25.78
CA MET A 30 -7.97 -14.04 -25.29
C MET A 30 -6.97 -13.50 -26.33
N LYS A 31 -6.90 -14.09 -27.53
CA LYS A 31 -5.91 -13.74 -28.59
C LYS A 31 -5.86 -12.25 -28.93
N ASN A 32 -7.00 -11.56 -28.87
CA ASN A 32 -7.10 -10.13 -29.19
C ASN A 32 -6.50 -9.20 -28.12
N ILE A 33 -6.16 -9.70 -26.93
CA ILE A 33 -5.55 -8.90 -25.84
C ILE A 33 -4.04 -8.78 -26.06
N ASP A 34 -3.38 -9.93 -26.25
CA ASP A 34 -1.95 -10.01 -26.55
C ASP A 34 -1.66 -11.32 -27.28
N THR A 35 -1.61 -11.22 -28.60
CA THR A 35 -1.38 -12.35 -29.51
C THR A 35 -0.09 -13.11 -29.20
N LYS A 36 0.96 -12.43 -28.74
CA LYS A 36 2.26 -13.05 -28.45
C LYS A 36 2.17 -13.92 -27.19
N ILE A 37 1.56 -13.37 -26.14
CA ILE A 37 1.42 -14.07 -24.86
C ILE A 37 0.45 -15.23 -24.98
N THR A 38 -0.73 -15.03 -25.58
CA THR A 38 -1.72 -16.10 -25.70
C THR A 38 -1.27 -17.21 -26.62
N ARG A 39 -0.53 -16.89 -27.70
CA ARG A 39 0.08 -17.92 -28.55
C ARG A 39 1.09 -18.75 -27.77
N GLN A 40 1.98 -18.12 -27.00
CA GLN A 40 2.92 -18.82 -26.13
C GLN A 40 2.23 -19.67 -25.06
N MET A 41 1.12 -19.19 -24.49
CA MET A 41 0.31 -19.97 -23.55
C MET A 41 -0.28 -21.21 -24.22
N LYS A 42 -0.90 -21.04 -25.40
CA LYS A 42 -1.52 -22.12 -26.17
C LYS A 42 -0.50 -23.20 -26.56
N GLU A 43 0.61 -22.81 -27.18
CA GLU A 43 1.69 -23.73 -27.59
C GLU A 43 2.23 -24.56 -26.40
N MET A 44 2.40 -23.93 -25.23
CA MET A 44 2.90 -24.64 -24.06
C MET A 44 1.88 -25.58 -23.43
N LEU A 45 0.60 -25.21 -23.42
CA LEU A 45 -0.46 -26.07 -22.89
C LEU A 45 -0.74 -27.25 -23.81
N GLU A 46 -0.71 -27.03 -25.13
CA GLU A 46 -0.85 -28.10 -26.13
C GLU A 46 0.30 -29.13 -26.07
N THR A 47 1.48 -28.70 -25.63
CA THR A 47 2.63 -29.61 -25.37
C THR A 47 2.55 -30.32 -24.02
N GLY A 48 1.45 -30.17 -23.28
CA GLY A 48 1.20 -30.87 -22.01
C GLY A 48 1.84 -30.21 -20.78
N ASN A 49 2.33 -28.98 -20.88
CA ASN A 49 2.83 -28.28 -19.70
C ASN A 49 1.68 -27.87 -18.77
N LEU A 50 1.94 -27.88 -17.47
CA LEU A 50 1.04 -27.34 -16.46
C LEU A 50 0.86 -25.82 -16.62
N LEU A 51 -0.34 -25.30 -16.41
CA LEU A 51 -0.65 -23.87 -16.38
C LEU A 51 0.26 -23.10 -15.41
N SER A 52 0.59 -23.66 -14.25
CA SER A 52 1.54 -23.02 -13.32
C SER A 52 2.92 -22.78 -13.96
N THR A 53 3.43 -23.75 -14.73
CA THR A 53 4.72 -23.62 -15.43
C THR A 53 4.66 -22.59 -16.56
N VAL A 54 3.53 -22.52 -17.28
CA VAL A 54 3.27 -21.52 -18.31
C VAL A 54 3.31 -20.11 -17.71
N PHE A 55 2.57 -19.90 -16.62
CA PHE A 55 2.52 -18.61 -15.93
C PHE A 55 3.89 -18.22 -15.36
N LYS A 56 4.64 -19.17 -14.82
CA LYS A 56 6.02 -18.94 -14.36
C LYS A 56 6.93 -18.50 -15.51
N ARG A 57 6.87 -19.15 -16.68
CA ARG A 57 7.68 -18.78 -17.86
C ARG A 57 7.31 -17.40 -18.40
N LEU A 58 6.04 -17.02 -18.36
CA LEU A 58 5.53 -15.72 -18.76
C LEU A 58 5.81 -14.59 -17.75
N LYS A 59 6.57 -14.89 -16.68
CA LYS A 59 6.97 -13.95 -15.64
C LYS A 59 5.75 -13.31 -14.95
N PHE A 60 4.71 -14.10 -14.69
CA PHE A 60 3.68 -13.72 -13.73
C PHE A 60 4.29 -13.61 -12.33
N LYS A 61 3.65 -12.83 -11.45
CA LYS A 61 4.05 -12.71 -10.05
C LYS A 61 4.09 -14.08 -9.38
N ARG A 62 5.02 -14.26 -8.44
CA ARG A 62 5.27 -15.50 -7.69
C ARG A 62 3.99 -16.14 -7.15
N PHE A 63 3.18 -15.35 -6.45
CA PHE A 63 1.92 -15.83 -5.88
C PHE A 63 0.98 -16.43 -6.94
N VAL A 64 0.91 -15.87 -8.15
CA VAL A 64 -0.04 -16.31 -9.19
C VAL A 64 0.24 -17.76 -9.59
N TYR A 65 1.47 -18.06 -9.99
CA TYR A 65 1.79 -19.41 -10.47
C TYR A 65 1.83 -20.43 -9.33
N GLU A 66 2.19 -20.03 -8.11
CA GLU A 66 2.17 -20.93 -6.93
C GLU A 66 0.74 -21.27 -6.53
N THR A 67 -0.17 -20.28 -6.53
CA THR A 67 -1.60 -20.53 -6.25
C THR A 67 -2.25 -21.38 -7.35
N ILE A 68 -1.90 -21.15 -8.62
CA ILE A 68 -2.33 -22.04 -9.73
C ILE A 68 -1.81 -23.45 -9.51
N GLN A 69 -0.54 -23.63 -9.11
CA GLN A 69 0.04 -24.95 -8.87
C GLN A 69 -0.71 -25.74 -7.79
N VAL A 70 -1.18 -25.05 -6.73
CA VAL A 70 -2.01 -25.68 -5.70
C VAL A 70 -3.37 -26.09 -6.29
N GLY A 71 -4.02 -25.22 -7.05
CA GLY A 71 -5.28 -25.54 -7.71
C GLY A 71 -5.18 -26.66 -8.75
N GLU A 72 -4.05 -26.79 -9.46
CA GLU A 72 -3.79 -27.91 -10.37
C GLU A 72 -3.71 -29.24 -9.65
N ARG A 73 -3.00 -29.28 -8.50
CA ARG A 73 -2.87 -30.51 -7.70
C ARG A 73 -4.19 -30.94 -7.06
N SER A 74 -5.00 -29.96 -6.68
CA SER A 74 -6.29 -30.20 -6.02
C SER A 74 -7.48 -30.24 -6.99
N ASN A 75 -7.26 -30.15 -8.32
CA ASN A 75 -8.31 -30.05 -9.34
C ASN A 75 -9.32 -28.90 -9.11
N LYS A 76 -8.85 -27.79 -8.55
CA LYS A 76 -9.64 -26.62 -8.13
C LYS A 76 -9.23 -25.34 -8.85
N LEU A 77 -8.88 -25.48 -10.14
CA LEU A 77 -8.36 -24.38 -10.97
C LEU A 77 -9.30 -23.16 -11.03
N ASN A 78 -10.61 -23.37 -11.17
CA ASN A 78 -11.58 -22.27 -11.27
C ASN A 78 -11.66 -21.43 -9.98
N GLU A 79 -11.60 -22.10 -8.83
CA GLU A 79 -11.65 -21.48 -7.51
C GLU A 79 -10.39 -20.63 -7.27
N VAL A 80 -9.20 -21.20 -7.54
CA VAL A 80 -7.94 -20.46 -7.37
C VAL A 80 -7.81 -19.27 -8.32
N ILE A 81 -8.30 -19.38 -9.57
CA ILE A 81 -8.26 -18.27 -10.53
C ILE A 81 -9.17 -17.12 -10.07
N THR A 82 -10.35 -17.43 -9.51
CA THR A 82 -11.26 -16.43 -8.92
C THR A 82 -10.59 -15.70 -7.76
N LEU A 83 -9.90 -16.44 -6.89
CA LEU A 83 -9.19 -15.87 -5.74
C LEU A 83 -8.00 -14.99 -6.18
N ILE A 84 -7.26 -15.40 -7.23
CA ILE A 84 -6.18 -14.58 -7.81
C ILE A 84 -6.74 -13.27 -8.39
N GLU A 85 -7.89 -13.31 -9.09
CA GLU A 85 -8.56 -12.09 -9.57
C GLU A 85 -8.89 -11.15 -8.39
N GLY A 86 -9.53 -11.68 -7.33
CA GLY A 86 -9.89 -10.91 -6.14
C GLY A 86 -8.67 -10.31 -5.43
N HIS A 87 -7.54 -11.01 -5.39
CA HIS A 87 -6.29 -10.48 -4.86
C HIS A 87 -5.76 -9.30 -5.70
N PHE A 88 -5.78 -9.43 -7.03
CA PHE A 88 -5.38 -8.32 -7.91
C PHE A 88 -6.32 -7.12 -7.77
N ASP A 89 -7.63 -7.33 -7.67
CA ASP A 89 -8.61 -6.27 -7.43
C ASP A 89 -8.29 -5.50 -6.15
N PHE A 90 -8.06 -6.23 -5.05
CA PHE A 90 -7.65 -5.65 -3.79
C PHE A 90 -6.34 -4.85 -3.93
N TYR A 91 -5.31 -5.45 -4.52
CA TYR A 91 -4.01 -4.81 -4.70
C TYR A 91 -4.08 -3.54 -5.54
N LEU A 92 -4.84 -3.55 -6.64
CA LEU A 92 -5.01 -2.39 -7.52
C LEU A 92 -5.84 -1.30 -6.86
N LYS A 93 -6.92 -1.65 -6.13
CA LYS A 93 -7.69 -0.69 -5.32
C LYS A 93 -6.82 -0.06 -4.25
N PHE A 94 -6.04 -0.86 -3.52
CA PHE A 94 -5.10 -0.39 -2.51
C PHE A 94 -4.03 0.53 -3.08
N LYS A 95 -3.38 0.14 -4.18
CA LYS A 95 -2.39 0.97 -4.88
C LYS A 95 -2.98 2.30 -5.33
N LYS A 96 -4.20 2.30 -5.88
CA LYS A 96 -4.90 3.54 -6.28
C LYS A 96 -5.18 4.45 -5.08
N GLN A 97 -5.64 3.89 -3.96
CA GLN A 97 -5.87 4.65 -2.73
C GLN A 97 -4.58 5.24 -2.16
N ILE A 98 -3.51 4.45 -2.05
CA ILE A 98 -2.19 4.94 -1.60
C ILE A 98 -1.65 6.05 -2.51
N ASN A 99 -1.78 5.88 -3.82
CA ASN A 99 -1.38 6.92 -4.76
C ASN A 99 -2.19 8.21 -4.54
N LYS A 100 -3.48 8.13 -4.24
CA LYS A 100 -4.29 9.32 -3.90
C LYS A 100 -3.81 9.99 -2.60
N VAL A 101 -3.52 9.20 -1.56
CA VAL A 101 -3.00 9.70 -0.28
C VAL A 101 -1.69 10.47 -0.46
N LEU A 102 -0.82 10.06 -1.39
CA LEU A 102 0.53 10.62 -1.55
C LEU A 102 0.66 11.67 -2.66
N LEU A 103 0.04 11.44 -3.82
CA LEU A 103 0.28 12.24 -5.02
C LEU A 103 -0.29 13.66 -4.86
N TYR A 104 -1.49 13.79 -4.29
CA TYR A 104 -2.12 15.09 -4.10
C TYR A 104 -1.29 16.01 -3.17
N PRO A 105 -0.90 15.58 -1.94
CA PRO A 105 -0.03 16.37 -1.09
C PRO A 105 1.32 16.68 -1.72
N LEU A 106 1.91 15.74 -2.46
CA LEU A 106 3.23 15.90 -3.06
C LEU A 106 3.26 17.01 -4.11
N ILE A 107 2.27 17.07 -5.01
CA ILE A 107 2.20 18.12 -6.04
C ILE A 107 2.03 19.50 -5.37
N LEU A 108 1.10 19.60 -4.42
CA LEU A 108 0.83 20.84 -3.71
C LEU A 108 2.07 21.32 -2.91
N PHE A 109 2.77 20.38 -2.26
CA PHE A 109 3.98 20.67 -1.50
C PHE A 109 5.14 21.15 -2.39
N ILE A 110 5.36 20.52 -3.55
CA ILE A 110 6.38 20.97 -4.52
C ILE A 110 6.05 22.37 -5.03
N PHE A 111 4.79 22.63 -5.38
CA PHE A 111 4.36 23.95 -5.83
C PHE A 111 4.58 25.02 -4.75
N ALA A 112 4.22 24.72 -3.50
CA ALA A 112 4.47 25.60 -2.37
C ALA A 112 5.95 25.89 -2.16
N LEU A 113 6.82 24.86 -2.23
CA LEU A 113 8.27 25.05 -2.18
C LEU A 113 8.73 26.03 -3.25
N ILE A 114 8.35 25.82 -4.52
CA ILE A 114 8.74 26.71 -5.62
C ILE A 114 8.31 28.16 -5.33
N CYS A 115 7.05 28.38 -4.93
CA CYS A 115 6.54 29.71 -4.62
C CYS A 115 7.31 30.40 -3.49
N PHE A 116 7.54 29.71 -2.37
CA PHE A 116 8.25 30.30 -1.23
C PHE A 116 9.75 30.51 -1.52
N GLU A 117 10.38 29.64 -2.33
CA GLU A 117 11.74 29.85 -2.81
C GLU A 117 11.84 31.11 -3.70
N MET A 118 10.87 31.33 -4.59
CA MET A 118 10.81 32.54 -5.41
C MET A 118 10.65 33.80 -4.55
N ILE A 119 9.82 33.76 -3.52
CA ILE A 119 9.69 34.88 -2.56
C ILE A 119 11.03 35.13 -1.86
N ARG A 120 11.74 34.08 -1.40
CA ARG A 120 13.04 34.26 -0.74
C ARG A 120 14.09 34.88 -1.66
N ILE A 121 14.18 34.42 -2.91
CA ILE A 121 15.26 34.83 -3.81
C ILE A 121 14.98 36.21 -4.41
N ASN A 122 13.74 36.49 -4.79
CA ASN A 122 13.41 37.71 -5.55
C ASN A 122 12.78 38.80 -4.66
N LEU A 123 11.82 38.45 -3.81
CA LEU A 123 11.02 39.43 -3.06
C LEU A 123 11.72 39.88 -1.78
N TYR A 124 12.25 38.93 -1.01
CA TYR A 124 12.84 39.21 0.30
C TYR A 124 14.04 40.17 0.26
N PRO A 125 14.99 40.09 -0.70
CA PRO A 125 16.08 41.05 -0.78
C PRO A 125 15.59 42.48 -1.06
N VAL A 126 14.59 42.63 -1.94
CA VAL A 126 13.98 43.93 -2.24
C VAL A 126 13.37 44.53 -0.98
N ILE A 127 12.59 43.74 -0.24
CA ILE A 127 12.00 44.15 1.04
C ILE A 127 13.09 44.56 2.03
N LYS A 128 14.17 43.78 2.16
CA LYS A 128 15.31 44.09 3.02
C LYS A 128 15.99 45.40 2.64
N THR A 129 16.17 45.67 1.34
CA THR A 129 16.77 46.93 0.86
C THR A 129 15.87 48.15 1.09
N LEU A 130 14.55 48.00 0.95
CA LEU A 130 13.59 49.10 1.16
C LEU A 130 13.42 49.46 2.63
N LEU A 131 13.52 48.47 3.51
CA LEU A 131 13.31 48.64 4.95
C LEU A 131 14.58 49.04 5.71
N GLY A 132 15.77 48.84 5.14
CA GLY A 132 17.05 49.22 5.75
C GLY A 132 17.19 48.70 7.19
N ASP A 133 17.50 49.61 8.12
CA ASP A 133 17.69 49.29 9.55
C ASP A 133 16.42 48.79 10.27
N TYR A 134 15.22 49.02 9.73
CA TYR A 134 13.96 48.51 10.29
C TYR A 134 13.80 47.00 10.09
N ALA A 135 14.45 46.43 9.08
CA ALA A 135 14.49 44.99 8.90
C ALA A 135 15.41 44.29 9.94
N ILE A 136 16.31 45.03 10.59
CA ILE A 136 17.37 44.50 11.48
C ILE A 136 16.82 44.15 12.88
N GLY A 137 15.63 44.65 13.26
CA GLY A 137 14.97 44.31 14.52
C GLY A 137 14.17 42.99 14.51
N GLN A 138 14.14 42.27 13.39
CA GLN A 138 13.44 40.99 13.29
C GLN A 138 14.28 39.82 13.77
N ASN A 139 13.64 38.86 14.44
CA ASN A 139 14.29 37.66 14.94
C ASN A 139 14.77 36.79 13.76
N ASP A 140 16.08 36.53 13.68
CA ASP A 140 16.69 35.67 12.67
C ASP A 140 16.06 34.27 12.61
N LEU A 141 15.58 33.75 13.75
CA LEU A 141 14.86 32.48 13.81
C LEU A 141 13.53 32.54 13.06
N LEU A 142 12.79 33.65 13.15
CA LEU A 142 11.51 33.82 12.42
C LEU A 142 11.76 33.83 10.90
N ILE A 143 12.81 34.52 10.46
CA ILE A 143 13.21 34.57 9.05
C ILE A 143 13.68 33.20 8.56
N PHE A 144 14.47 32.48 9.37
CA PHE A 144 14.89 31.14 9.03
C PHE A 144 13.70 30.20 8.88
N LEU A 145 12.77 30.23 9.85
CA LEU A 145 11.62 29.33 9.88
C LEU A 145 10.64 29.64 8.74
N SER A 146 10.36 30.90 8.45
CA SER A 146 9.45 31.29 7.36
C SER A 146 9.89 30.73 6.01
N PHE A 147 11.19 30.75 5.69
CA PHE A 147 11.69 30.25 4.41
C PHE A 147 12.12 28.78 4.40
N ASN A 148 12.40 28.18 5.56
CA ASN A 148 12.96 26.82 5.62
C ASN A 148 12.04 25.79 6.29
N LEU A 149 10.90 26.18 6.88
CA LEU A 149 9.98 25.27 7.58
C LEU A 149 9.61 24.04 6.73
N LEU A 150 9.18 24.25 5.49
CA LEU A 150 8.81 23.15 4.59
C LEU A 150 9.99 22.22 4.30
N LYS A 151 11.20 22.78 4.13
CA LYS A 151 12.42 21.98 3.88
C LYS A 151 12.82 21.15 5.10
N CYS A 152 12.73 21.73 6.30
CA CYS A 152 12.98 21.02 7.55
C CYS A 152 12.02 19.84 7.71
N ILE A 153 10.73 20.03 7.38
CA ILE A 153 9.74 18.95 7.42
C ILE A 153 10.03 17.89 6.34
N ALA A 154 10.39 18.30 5.12
CA ALA A 154 10.80 17.36 4.07
C ALA A 154 11.99 16.51 4.50
N LEU A 155 13.01 17.14 5.10
CA LEU A 155 14.19 16.45 5.63
C LEU A 155 13.81 15.49 6.77
N PHE A 156 12.96 15.93 7.69
CA PHE A 156 12.47 15.10 8.79
C PHE A 156 11.71 13.86 8.28
N LEU A 157 10.80 14.04 7.32
CA LEU A 157 10.09 12.93 6.67
C LEU A 157 11.03 12.00 5.91
N PHE A 158 12.06 12.54 5.26
CA PHE A 158 13.09 11.76 4.56
C PHE A 158 13.91 10.91 5.53
N VAL A 159 14.34 11.47 6.66
CA VAL A 159 15.04 10.75 7.72
C VAL A 159 14.17 9.65 8.33
N ILE A 160 12.89 9.94 8.63
CA ILE A 160 11.93 8.92 9.07
C ILE A 160 11.79 7.81 8.04
N SER A 161 11.72 8.14 6.75
CA SER A 161 11.64 7.17 5.67
C SER A 161 12.87 6.25 5.64
N LEU A 162 14.08 6.80 5.83
CA LEU A 162 15.32 6.02 5.93
C LEU A 162 15.32 5.10 7.16
N ILE A 163 14.92 5.62 8.33
CA ILE A 163 14.84 4.83 9.56
C ILE A 163 13.83 3.68 9.38
N CYS A 164 12.68 3.94 8.78
CA CYS A 164 11.67 2.91 8.50
C CYS A 164 12.18 1.83 7.54
N LYS A 165 13.03 2.19 6.55
CA LYS A 165 13.66 1.22 5.65
C LYS A 165 14.70 0.35 6.38
N PHE A 166 15.45 0.93 7.29
CA PHE A 166 16.50 0.22 8.03
C PHE A 166 15.91 -0.70 9.11
N TYR A 167 14.90 -0.21 9.84
CA TYR A 167 14.22 -0.96 10.89
C TYR A 167 12.85 -1.44 10.42
N ASN A 168 12.83 -2.59 9.72
CA ASN A 168 11.60 -3.23 9.27
C ASN A 168 10.56 -3.37 10.40
N SER A 169 11.00 -3.54 11.67
CA SER A 169 10.13 -3.63 12.84
C SER A 169 9.20 -2.42 13.05
N LEU A 170 9.60 -1.21 12.66
CA LEU A 170 8.75 -0.02 12.78
C LEU A 170 7.44 -0.15 11.99
N SER A 171 7.42 -0.93 10.91
CA SER A 171 6.20 -1.18 10.14
C SER A 171 5.13 -1.96 10.93
N ASN A 172 5.48 -2.54 12.08
CA ASN A 172 4.50 -3.15 12.98
C ASN A 172 3.80 -2.12 13.87
N LEU A 173 4.30 -0.89 13.99
CA LEU A 173 3.60 0.15 14.75
C LEU A 173 2.41 0.72 13.97
N LEU A 174 2.49 0.68 12.63
CA LEU A 174 1.47 1.21 11.74
C LEU A 174 0.23 0.29 11.69
N PRO A 175 -0.94 0.71 12.23
CA PRO A 175 -2.13 -0.15 12.26
C PRO A 175 -2.62 -0.58 10.88
N LEU A 176 -2.48 0.29 9.88
CA LEU A 176 -2.83 -0.03 8.49
C LEU A 176 -1.98 -1.17 7.91
N MET A 177 -0.69 -1.19 8.23
CA MET A 177 0.18 -2.27 7.78
C MET A 177 -0.20 -3.60 8.41
N LYS A 178 -0.66 -3.60 9.67
CA LYS A 178 -1.19 -4.81 10.32
C LYS A 178 -2.42 -5.35 9.59
N ILE A 179 -3.38 -4.48 9.29
CA ILE A 179 -4.63 -4.86 8.61
C ILE A 179 -4.34 -5.34 7.18
N TYR A 180 -3.45 -4.65 6.45
CA TYR A 180 -3.06 -5.08 5.11
C TYR A 180 -2.43 -6.47 5.11
N ARG A 181 -1.54 -6.75 6.09
CA ARG A 181 -0.91 -8.07 6.26
C ARG A 181 -1.93 -9.14 6.62
N SER A 182 -2.82 -8.88 7.58
CA SER A 182 -3.85 -9.86 7.98
C SER A 182 -4.79 -10.16 6.82
N LEU A 183 -5.31 -9.16 6.11
CA LEU A 183 -6.16 -9.38 4.94
C LEU A 183 -5.48 -10.21 3.85
N THR A 184 -4.20 -9.93 3.59
CA THR A 184 -3.45 -10.68 2.58
C THR A 184 -3.20 -12.11 3.05
N LEU A 185 -2.82 -12.30 4.32
CA LEU A 185 -2.65 -13.62 4.91
C LEU A 185 -3.95 -14.43 4.88
N SER A 186 -5.07 -13.84 5.30
CA SER A 186 -6.40 -14.47 5.28
C SER A 186 -6.74 -15.00 3.91
N LYS A 187 -6.66 -14.16 2.86
CA LYS A 187 -6.98 -14.55 1.48
C LYS A 187 -6.11 -15.72 0.98
N HIS A 188 -4.83 -15.77 1.38
CA HIS A 188 -3.95 -16.88 0.95
C HIS A 188 -4.17 -18.16 1.77
N LEU A 189 -4.40 -18.05 3.09
CA LEU A 189 -4.76 -19.20 3.92
C LEU A 189 -6.09 -19.81 3.46
N GLU A 190 -7.08 -18.97 3.20
CA GLU A 190 -8.39 -19.37 2.68
C GLU A 190 -8.25 -20.26 1.44
N VAL A 191 -7.42 -19.86 0.47
CA VAL A 191 -7.16 -20.66 -0.75
C VAL A 191 -6.56 -22.02 -0.42
N LEU A 192 -5.51 -22.03 0.41
CA LEU A 192 -4.78 -23.26 0.71
C LEU A 192 -5.67 -24.26 1.46
N LEU A 193 -6.48 -23.76 2.39
CA LEU A 193 -7.43 -24.58 3.14
C LEU A 193 -8.58 -25.08 2.25
N MET A 194 -9.14 -24.23 1.37
CA MET A 194 -10.15 -24.68 0.39
C MET A 194 -9.60 -25.77 -0.54
N CYS A 195 -8.31 -25.71 -0.87
CA CYS A 195 -7.66 -26.73 -1.69
C CYS A 195 -7.42 -28.07 -0.97
N GLY A 196 -7.83 -28.18 0.31
CA GLY A 196 -7.74 -29.40 1.11
C GLY A 196 -6.43 -29.57 1.87
N ASN A 197 -5.54 -28.57 1.86
CA ASN A 197 -4.32 -28.64 2.66
C ASN A 197 -4.65 -28.48 4.15
N SER A 198 -3.91 -29.15 5.01
CA SER A 198 -4.00 -28.89 6.45
C SER A 198 -3.50 -27.47 6.78
N LEU A 199 -3.89 -26.95 7.95
CA LEU A 199 -3.41 -25.63 8.37
C LEU A 199 -1.88 -25.58 8.47
N GLU A 200 -1.25 -26.65 8.95
CA GLU A 200 0.21 -26.74 9.07
C GLU A 200 0.89 -26.70 7.70
N GLU A 201 0.40 -27.50 6.74
CA GLU A 201 0.89 -27.49 5.36
C GLU A 201 0.71 -26.11 4.72
N ALA A 202 -0.44 -25.48 4.93
CA ALA A 202 -0.73 -24.16 4.41
C ALA A 202 0.29 -23.13 4.93
N LEU A 203 0.57 -23.12 6.23
CA LEU A 203 1.54 -22.20 6.83
C LEU A 203 2.97 -22.43 6.30
N ILE A 204 3.38 -23.69 6.12
CA ILE A 204 4.68 -24.04 5.53
C ILE A 204 4.79 -23.52 4.08
N ILE A 205 3.74 -23.71 3.27
CA ILE A 205 3.68 -23.20 1.89
C ILE A 205 3.80 -21.67 1.90
N LEU A 206 3.09 -20.98 2.79
CA LEU A 206 3.13 -19.52 2.92
C LEU A 206 4.53 -19.02 3.33
N LYS A 207 5.19 -19.70 4.26
CA LYS A 207 6.55 -19.36 4.71
C LYS A 207 7.59 -19.46 3.60
N ASN A 208 7.44 -20.42 2.71
CA ASN A 208 8.36 -20.62 1.57
C ASN A 208 8.05 -19.71 0.38
N SER A 209 6.79 -19.30 0.19
CA SER A 209 6.32 -18.46 -0.92
C SER A 209 6.48 -16.96 -0.65
N PHE A 210 6.17 -16.51 0.56
CA PHE A 210 6.18 -15.10 0.93
C PHE A 210 7.53 -14.63 1.49
N ASN A 211 7.77 -13.32 1.40
CA ASN A 211 8.95 -12.73 2.02
C ASN A 211 8.78 -12.76 3.56
N PRO A 212 9.65 -13.47 4.30
CA PRO A 212 9.52 -13.64 5.75
C PRO A 212 9.56 -12.29 6.49
N ILE A 213 10.28 -11.31 5.96
CA ILE A 213 10.40 -9.96 6.51
C ILE A 213 9.05 -9.22 6.48
N THR A 214 8.25 -9.46 5.44
CA THR A 214 7.01 -8.72 5.18
C THR A 214 5.85 -9.26 5.99
N TYR A 215 5.70 -10.59 6.06
CA TYR A 215 4.55 -11.25 6.68
C TYR A 215 4.81 -11.70 8.12
N ARG A 216 6.06 -12.02 8.48
CA ARG A 216 6.44 -12.44 9.85
C ARG A 216 5.61 -13.60 10.39
N LEU A 217 5.45 -14.64 9.58
CA LEU A 217 4.64 -15.81 9.91
C LEU A 217 5.10 -16.51 11.19
N ASP A 218 6.41 -16.50 11.50
CA ASP A 218 6.92 -17.07 12.76
C ASP A 218 6.31 -16.37 13.99
N THR A 219 6.13 -15.06 13.94
CA THR A 219 5.49 -14.31 15.03
C THR A 219 3.98 -14.52 15.08
N PHE A 220 3.36 -14.87 13.95
CA PHE A 220 1.95 -15.25 13.91
C PHE A 220 1.73 -16.59 14.59
N GLU A 221 2.50 -17.61 14.24
CA GLU A 221 2.43 -18.94 14.88
C GLU A 221 2.63 -18.85 16.39
N LEU A 222 3.64 -18.09 16.84
CA LEU A 222 3.85 -17.83 18.27
C LEU A 222 2.67 -17.13 18.94
N SER A 223 1.96 -16.25 18.24
CA SER A 223 0.77 -15.56 18.78
C SER A 223 -0.49 -16.43 18.84
N LEU A 224 -0.52 -17.53 18.09
CA LEU A 224 -1.57 -18.54 18.18
C LEU A 224 -1.43 -19.40 19.43
N LEU A 225 -0.20 -19.73 19.81
CA LEU A 225 0.13 -20.61 20.94
C LEU A 225 0.02 -19.93 22.31
N ASP A 226 0.14 -18.59 22.38
CA ASP A 226 0.22 -17.85 23.64
C ASP A 226 -0.68 -16.60 23.61
N ASP A 227 -1.79 -16.64 24.34
CA ASP A 227 -2.75 -15.53 24.46
C ASP A 227 -2.13 -14.25 25.04
N LYS A 228 -1.02 -14.35 25.77
CA LYS A 228 -0.41 -13.21 26.48
C LYS A 228 0.56 -12.38 25.63
N LYS A 229 0.86 -12.79 24.39
CA LYS A 229 1.88 -12.13 23.52
C LYS A 229 1.35 -11.15 22.48
N VAL A 230 0.06 -10.81 22.47
CA VAL A 230 -0.50 -9.84 21.53
C VAL A 230 -0.22 -8.40 21.98
N GLY A 231 1.05 -8.01 21.98
CA GLY A 231 1.51 -6.65 22.29
C GLY A 231 1.49 -5.70 21.10
N SER A 232 1.93 -4.45 21.32
CA SER A 232 2.01 -3.40 20.30
C SER A 232 2.87 -3.76 19.08
N PHE A 233 3.88 -4.61 19.26
CA PHE A 233 4.77 -5.09 18.19
C PHE A 233 4.23 -6.30 17.41
N CYS A 234 3.06 -6.85 17.76
CA CYS A 234 2.43 -7.92 16.98
C CYS A 234 2.18 -7.42 15.54
N PRO A 235 2.60 -8.16 14.49
CA PRO A 235 2.40 -7.75 13.09
C PRO A 235 0.95 -7.80 12.64
N TYR A 236 0.08 -8.42 13.44
CA TYR A 236 -1.32 -8.62 13.15
C TYR A 236 -2.20 -7.89 14.16
N PRO A 237 -3.41 -7.45 13.76
CA PRO A 237 -4.36 -6.86 14.69
C PRO A 237 -4.96 -7.93 15.62
N LEU A 238 -5.29 -7.55 16.85
CA LEU A 238 -5.89 -8.46 17.84
C LEU A 238 -7.15 -9.15 17.28
N ALA A 239 -7.98 -8.41 16.56
CA ALA A 239 -9.18 -8.95 15.93
C ALA A 239 -8.86 -10.11 14.97
N PHE A 240 -7.82 -10.02 14.15
CA PHE A 240 -7.45 -11.12 13.26
C PHE A 240 -7.15 -12.40 14.04
N ILE A 241 -6.40 -12.29 15.15
CA ILE A 241 -6.10 -13.42 16.02
C ILE A 241 -7.38 -14.00 16.65
N GLN A 242 -8.34 -13.14 17.03
CA GLN A 242 -9.62 -13.58 17.60
C GLN A 242 -10.50 -14.31 16.59
N TYR A 243 -10.68 -13.78 15.36
CA TYR A 243 -11.39 -14.46 14.28
C TYR A 243 -10.75 -15.80 13.96
N PHE A 244 -9.42 -15.83 13.87
CA PHE A 244 -8.69 -17.07 13.58
C PHE A 244 -8.90 -18.12 14.67
N LYS A 245 -8.76 -17.73 15.95
CA LYS A 245 -9.00 -18.64 17.10
C LYS A 245 -10.45 -19.09 17.19
N LEU A 246 -11.41 -18.23 16.86
CA LEU A 246 -12.82 -18.59 16.77
C LEU A 246 -13.03 -19.69 15.72
N GLY A 247 -12.49 -19.49 14.52
CA GLY A 247 -12.57 -20.47 13.42
C GLY A 247 -11.91 -21.81 13.77
N MET A 248 -10.79 -21.80 14.49
CA MET A 248 -10.16 -23.03 14.99
C MET A 248 -11.06 -23.77 15.99
N LYS A 249 -11.72 -23.04 16.91
CA LYS A 249 -12.62 -23.62 17.91
C LYS A 249 -13.91 -24.16 17.31
N SER A 250 -14.46 -23.48 16.29
CA SER A 250 -15.66 -23.93 15.58
C SER A 250 -15.37 -24.94 14.48
N ASN A 251 -14.10 -25.27 14.24
CA ASN A 251 -13.64 -26.07 13.10
C ASN A 251 -14.08 -25.50 11.73
N ASP A 252 -14.27 -24.18 11.67
CA ASP A 252 -14.62 -23.42 10.47
C ASP A 252 -13.70 -22.21 10.32
N ILE A 253 -12.43 -22.50 10.03
CA ILE A 253 -11.40 -21.47 9.81
C ILE A 253 -11.71 -20.68 8.54
N ILE A 254 -12.23 -21.34 7.50
CA ILE A 254 -12.50 -20.71 6.20
C ILE A 254 -13.59 -19.64 6.36
N GLY A 255 -14.74 -19.97 6.98
CA GLY A 255 -15.81 -19.02 7.23
C GLY A 255 -15.34 -17.84 8.09
N ALA A 256 -14.61 -18.12 9.18
CA ALA A 256 -14.08 -17.05 10.04
C ALA A 256 -13.09 -16.12 9.32
N LEU A 257 -12.26 -16.65 8.40
CA LEU A 257 -11.37 -15.84 7.58
C LEU A 257 -12.14 -15.00 6.56
N GLN A 258 -13.19 -15.54 5.95
CA GLN A 258 -14.06 -14.82 5.01
C GLN A 258 -14.79 -13.66 5.68
N ASP A 259 -15.37 -13.89 6.85
CA ASP A 259 -16.01 -12.85 7.66
C ASP A 259 -15.03 -11.75 8.04
N TYR A 260 -13.82 -12.14 8.46
CA TYR A 260 -12.76 -11.19 8.76
C TYR A 260 -12.40 -10.34 7.55
N VAL A 261 -12.20 -10.96 6.39
CA VAL A 261 -11.85 -10.26 5.14
C VAL A 261 -12.96 -9.30 4.74
N TYR A 262 -14.22 -9.74 4.77
CA TYR A 262 -15.38 -8.91 4.42
C TYR A 262 -15.41 -7.61 5.23
N ILE A 263 -15.25 -7.70 6.56
CA ILE A 263 -15.31 -6.55 7.45
C ILE A 263 -14.05 -5.67 7.34
N TYR A 264 -12.86 -6.27 7.38
CA TYR A 264 -11.62 -5.51 7.47
C TYR A 264 -11.15 -4.92 6.13
N ASP A 265 -11.62 -5.43 4.98
CA ASP A 265 -11.40 -4.80 3.67
C ASP A 265 -12.03 -3.39 3.67
N GLU A 266 -13.29 -3.26 4.11
CA GLU A 266 -13.97 -1.97 4.23
C GLU A 266 -13.29 -1.04 5.25
N ILE A 267 -12.96 -1.55 6.44
CA ILE A 267 -12.29 -0.76 7.49
C ILE A 267 -10.92 -0.23 7.02
N LEU A 268 -10.15 -1.03 6.26
CA LEU A 268 -8.87 -0.61 5.71
C LEU A 268 -9.06 0.59 4.77
N PHE A 269 -10.01 0.49 3.84
CA PHE A 269 -10.26 1.53 2.84
C PHE A 269 -10.88 2.80 3.44
N ASP A 270 -11.73 2.69 4.46
CA ASP A 270 -12.21 3.84 5.24
C ASP A 270 -11.05 4.56 5.97
N LYS A 271 -10.17 3.80 6.63
CA LYS A 271 -8.97 4.37 7.30
C LYS A 271 -8.04 5.07 6.33
N LEU A 272 -7.78 4.51 5.14
CA LEU A 272 -6.97 5.17 4.11
C LEU A 272 -7.59 6.48 3.63
N THR A 273 -8.91 6.50 3.47
CA THR A 273 -9.65 7.71 3.10
C THR A 273 -9.53 8.77 4.20
N LYS A 274 -9.71 8.39 5.47
CA LYS A 274 -9.51 9.30 6.63
C LYS A 274 -8.09 9.87 6.69
N ILE A 275 -7.06 9.05 6.47
CA ILE A 275 -5.67 9.53 6.42
C ILE A 275 -5.48 10.56 5.30
N THR A 276 -6.12 10.38 4.15
CA THR A 276 -6.07 11.36 3.06
C THR A 276 -6.54 12.74 3.57
N TYR A 277 -7.66 12.80 4.28
CA TYR A 277 -8.18 14.05 4.85
C TYR A 277 -7.24 14.65 5.91
N TYR A 278 -6.70 13.83 6.82
CA TYR A 278 -5.77 14.34 7.84
C TYR A 278 -4.47 14.87 7.26
N VAL A 279 -3.89 14.16 6.28
CA VAL A 279 -2.68 14.61 5.59
C VAL A 279 -2.96 15.92 4.84
N GLN A 280 -4.09 16.02 4.15
CA GLN A 280 -4.52 17.23 3.46
C GLN A 280 -4.70 18.41 4.42
N PHE A 281 -5.42 18.21 5.53
CA PHE A 281 -5.63 19.25 6.55
C PHE A 281 -4.31 19.73 7.17
N SER A 282 -3.44 18.79 7.55
CA SER A 282 -2.12 19.11 8.10
C SER A 282 -1.27 19.91 7.12
N LEU A 283 -1.29 19.55 5.84
CA LEU A 283 -0.58 20.29 4.79
C LEU A 283 -1.12 21.71 4.62
N PHE A 284 -2.44 21.90 4.55
CA PHE A 284 -3.02 23.25 4.46
C PHE A 284 -2.74 24.10 5.69
N SER A 285 -2.85 23.53 6.89
CA SER A 285 -2.49 24.22 8.13
C SER A 285 -1.02 24.67 8.12
N LEU A 286 -0.12 23.78 7.69
CA LEU A 286 1.30 24.08 7.56
C LEU A 286 1.57 25.21 6.56
N LEU A 287 0.92 25.17 5.38
CA LEU A 287 1.03 26.22 4.37
C LEU A 287 0.50 27.55 4.89
N SER A 288 -0.65 27.57 5.56
CA SER A 288 -1.23 28.77 6.14
C SER A 288 -0.32 29.39 7.21
N ILE A 289 0.28 28.57 8.08
CA ILE A 289 1.28 29.04 9.05
C ILE A 289 2.48 29.67 8.33
N ASN A 290 2.97 29.03 7.27
CA ASN A 290 4.11 29.55 6.52
C ASN A 290 3.79 30.88 5.82
N ILE A 291 2.62 30.98 5.17
CA ILE A 291 2.13 32.22 4.55
C ILE A 291 2.01 33.32 5.60
N PHE A 292 1.42 33.03 6.76
CA PHE A 292 1.29 33.98 7.85
C PHE A 292 2.65 34.48 8.36
N LEU A 293 3.62 33.58 8.54
CA LEU A 293 4.98 33.95 8.96
C LEU A 293 5.66 34.87 7.94
N ILE A 294 5.53 34.58 6.64
CA ILE A 294 6.08 35.44 5.58
C ILE A 294 5.37 36.79 5.60
N TYR A 295 4.04 36.81 5.67
CA TYR A 295 3.26 38.04 5.74
C TYR A 295 3.65 38.89 6.97
N TYR A 296 3.81 38.26 8.13
CA TYR A 296 4.23 38.91 9.36
C TYR A 296 5.62 39.57 9.23
N ILE A 297 6.57 38.86 8.60
CA ILE A 297 7.91 39.38 8.29
C ILE A 297 7.84 40.62 7.39
N VAL A 298 6.90 40.65 6.43
CA VAL A 298 6.76 41.81 5.54
C VAL A 298 6.03 42.97 6.20
N MET A 299 4.97 42.70 6.96
CA MET A 299 4.05 43.73 7.45
C MET A 299 4.60 44.49 8.68
N ILE A 300 5.28 43.82 9.62
CA ILE A 300 5.78 44.51 10.83
C ILE A 300 6.69 45.69 10.53
N PRO A 301 7.70 45.55 9.65
CA PRO A 301 8.58 46.67 9.33
C PRO A 301 7.82 47.81 8.66
N MET A 302 6.82 47.51 7.83
CA MET A 302 5.97 48.53 7.21
C MET A 302 5.15 49.31 8.26
N LEU A 303 4.60 48.64 9.27
CA LEU A 303 3.88 49.31 10.36
C LEU A 303 4.81 50.20 11.20
N GLN A 304 6.05 49.77 11.44
CA GLN A 304 7.04 50.57 12.16
C GLN A 304 7.42 51.85 11.41
N ILE A 305 7.44 51.81 10.08
CA ILE A 305 7.63 52.99 9.23
C ILE A 305 6.42 53.91 9.32
N SER A 306 5.20 53.37 9.16
CA SER A 306 3.97 54.15 9.20
C SER A 306 3.75 54.87 10.53
N ASN A 307 4.15 54.29 11.66
CA ASN A 307 4.01 54.93 12.98
C ASN A 307 5.05 56.03 13.26
N LYS A 308 6.06 56.19 12.37
CA LYS A 308 7.12 57.19 12.50
C LYS A 308 7.00 58.36 11.50
N ILE A 309 6.05 58.28 10.56
CA ILE A 309 5.65 59.35 9.63
C ILE A 309 4.47 60.08 10.25
#